data_AF-A0A6B3I646-F1
#
_entry.id   AF-A0A6B3I646-F1
#
_cell.length_a   1.000
_cell.length_b   1.000
_cell.length_c   1.000
_cell.angle_alpha   90.00
_cell.angle_beta   90.00
_cell.angle_gamma   90.00
#
_symmetry.space_group_name_H-M   'P 1'
#
loop_
_entity.id
_entity.type
_entity.pdbx_description
1 polymer ?
#
loop_
_entity_poly.entity_id
_entity_poly.type
_entity_poly.pdbx_seq_one_letter_code
_entity_poly.pdbx_strand_id
1 'polypeptide(L)' 'VMQNRSRVDYQVFPRLAAFAEVAWSSLPAPADRDFAGFDARMTDHYARLDALGVDYRPPGGPLPWQRRPGILGRP' A
#
# COMPACT_ATOMS: atom_id res chain seq x y z
N VAL A 1 17.85 -0.24 -12.69
CA VAL A 1 16.39 -0.01 -12.89
C VAL A 1 16.12 1.46 -12.65
N MET A 2 15.47 2.15 -13.59
CA MET A 2 15.09 3.56 -13.41
C MET A 2 14.13 3.68 -12.22
N GLN A 3 14.50 4.51 -11.23
CA GLN A 3 13.60 4.88 -10.14
C GLN A 3 12.71 6.01 -10.63
N ASN A 4 11.43 5.73 -10.86
CA ASN A 4 10.43 6.77 -11.05
C ASN A 4 9.50 6.78 -9.82
N ARG A 5 8.81 7.90 -9.61
CA ARG A 5 7.91 8.08 -8.48
C ARG A 5 6.84 6.98 -8.41
N SER A 6 6.24 6.62 -9.55
CA SER A 6 5.20 5.59 -9.59
C SER A 6 5.67 4.21 -9.12
N ARG A 7 6.94 3.85 -9.39
CA ARG A 7 7.53 2.59 -8.90
C ARG A 7 7.77 2.63 -7.40
N VAL A 8 8.15 3.79 -6.86
CA VAL A 8 8.31 3.96 -5.42
C VAL A 8 6.94 3.86 -4.74
N ASP A 9 5.94 4.60 -5.24
CA ASP A 9 4.57 4.60 -4.72
C ASP A 9 3.96 3.20 -4.71
N TYR A 10 4.12 2.44 -5.81
CA TYR A 10 3.65 1.05 -5.91
C TYR A 10 4.31 0.11 -4.88
N GLN A 11 5.57 0.37 -4.53
CA GLN A 11 6.27 -0.42 -3.53
C GLN A 11 5.86 0.02 -2.12
N VAL A 12 5.77 1.31 -1.83
CA VAL A 12 5.57 1.77 -0.44
C VAL A 12 4.10 1.72 -0.02
N PHE A 13 3.16 2.04 -0.91
CA PHE A 13 1.73 2.07 -0.58
C PHE A 13 1.01 0.80 -1.05
N PRO A 14 0.07 0.25 -0.24
CA PRO A 14 -0.50 0.82 0.99
C PRO A 14 0.27 0.53 2.29
N ARG A 15 1.36 -0.24 2.25
CA ARG A 15 2.08 -0.71 3.45
C ARG A 15 2.60 0.43 4.34
N LEU A 16 2.96 1.57 3.75
CA LEU A 16 3.39 2.75 4.48
C LEU A 16 2.26 3.34 5.34
N ALA A 17 1.00 3.22 4.92
CA ALA A 17 -0.14 3.64 5.75
C ALA A 17 -0.30 2.73 6.98
N ALA A 18 -0.15 1.41 6.80
CA ALA A 18 -0.13 0.47 7.92
C ALA A 18 1.05 0.74 8.89
N PHE A 19 2.24 1.01 8.34
CA PHE A 19 3.41 1.40 9.14
C PHE A 19 3.15 2.68 9.94
N ALA A 20 2.57 3.71 9.30
CA ALA A 20 2.24 4.96 9.97
C ALA A 20 1.19 4.76 11.08
N GLU A 21 0.20 3.89 10.89
CA GLU A 21 -0.78 3.57 11.94
C GLU A 21 -0.09 2.96 13.17
N VAL A 22 0.84 2.02 12.95
CA VAL A 22 1.64 1.41 14.03
C VAL A 22 2.53 2.42 14.73
N ALA A 23 3.12 3.36 13.98
CA ALA A 23 4.06 4.33 14.51
C ALA A 23 3.37 5.51 15.25
N TRP A 24 2.14 5.84 14.89
CA TRP A 24 1.47 7.07 15.35
C TRP A 24 0.23 6.84 16.22
N SER A 25 -0.51 5.76 16.00
CA SER A 25 -1.80 5.56 16.67
C SER A 25 -1.64 4.87 18.02
N SER A 26 -2.52 5.19 18.96
CA SER A 26 -2.67 4.40 20.18
C SER A 26 -3.36 3.09 19.83
N LEU A 27 -2.57 2.04 19.64
CA LEU A 27 -3.04 0.69 19.30
C LEU A 27 -2.92 -0.24 20.51
N PRO A 28 -3.78 -1.26 20.61
CA PRO A 28 -3.61 -2.31 21.60
C PRO A 28 -2.33 -3.14 21.30
N ALA A 29 -2.03 -4.06 22.22
CA ALA A 29 -0.92 -5.00 22.05
C ALA A 29 -1.01 -5.72 20.69
N PRO A 30 0.13 -6.11 20.08
CA PRO A 30 0.14 -6.64 18.71
C PRO A 30 -0.85 -7.79 18.43
N ALA A 31 -1.08 -8.68 19.41
CA ALA A 31 -2.00 -9.81 19.29
C ALA A 31 -3.48 -9.41 19.22
N ASP A 32 -3.83 -8.23 19.74
CA ASP A 32 -5.20 -7.73 19.84
C ASP A 32 -5.52 -6.67 18.77
N ARG A 33 -4.60 -6.45 17.81
CA ARG A 33 -4.79 -5.44 16.77
C ARG A 33 -5.83 -5.92 15.75
N ASP A 34 -6.84 -5.08 15.56
CA ASP A 34 -7.92 -5.34 14.61
C ASP A 34 -7.50 -5.00 13.17
N PHE A 35 -6.98 -6.01 12.47
CA PHE A 35 -6.64 -5.89 11.05
C PHE A 35 -7.88 -5.65 10.17
N ALA A 36 -9.04 -6.23 10.50
CA ALA A 36 -10.25 -6.04 9.72
C ALA A 36 -10.74 -4.59 9.82
N GLY A 37 -10.67 -3.99 11.01
CA GLY A 37 -10.95 -2.58 11.22
C GLY A 37 -9.97 -1.66 10.48
N PHE A 38 -8.68 -2.03 10.39
CA PHE A 38 -7.73 -1.31 9.55
C PHE A 38 -8.09 -1.40 8.06
N ASP A 39 -8.40 -2.59 7.55
CA ASP A 39 -8.76 -2.79 6.14
C ASP A 39 -10.05 -2.03 5.76
N ALA A 40 -11.03 -1.96 6.67
CA ALA A 40 -12.22 -1.14 6.51
C ALA A 40 -11.88 0.36 6.38
N ARG A 41 -11.00 0.90 7.25
CA ARG A 41 -10.52 2.30 7.13
C ARG A 41 -9.73 2.54 5.85
N MET A 42 -9.00 1.53 5.38
CA MET A 42 -8.23 1.63 4.14
C MET A 42 -9.11 1.83 2.91
N THR A 43 -10.34 1.34 2.91
CA THR A 43 -11.28 1.55 1.79
C THR A 43 -11.48 3.03 1.49
N ASP A 44 -11.70 3.87 2.52
CA ASP A 44 -11.78 5.32 2.36
C ASP A 44 -10.41 5.96 2.08
N HIS A 45 -9.34 5.39 2.65
CA HIS A 45 -7.99 5.91 2.46
C HIS A 45 -7.51 5.74 1.01
N TYR A 46 -7.90 4.67 0.32
CA TYR A 46 -7.58 4.48 -1.10
C TYR A 46 -8.12 5.63 -1.95
N ALA A 47 -9.35 6.11 -1.70
CA ALA A 47 -9.89 7.27 -2.42
C ALA A 47 -9.06 8.54 -2.20
N ARG A 48 -8.46 8.71 -1.02
CA ARG A 48 -7.52 9.83 -0.76
C ARG A 48 -6.22 9.67 -1.52
N LEU A 49 -5.67 8.45 -1.57
CA LEU A 49 -4.46 8.15 -2.35
C LEU A 49 -4.70 8.37 -3.86
N ASP A 50 -5.87 7.98 -4.36
CA ASP A 50 -6.29 8.24 -5.74
C ASP A 50 -6.35 9.76 -6.00
N ALA A 51 -6.99 10.53 -5.12
CA ALA A 51 -7.08 11.99 -5.24
C ALA A 51 -5.72 12.69 -5.18
N LEU A 52 -4.74 12.11 -4.49
CA LEU A 52 -3.37 12.61 -4.40
C LEU A 52 -2.46 12.13 -5.56
N GLY A 53 -2.99 11.28 -6.46
CA GLY A 53 -2.22 10.72 -7.57
C GLY A 53 -1.11 9.78 -7.12
N VAL A 54 -1.32 9.01 -6.04
CA VAL A 54 -0.35 8.03 -5.55
C VAL A 54 -0.56 6.71 -6.29
N ASP A 55 0.47 6.22 -6.98
CA ASP A 55 0.41 4.96 -7.75
C ASP A 55 0.57 3.70 -6.85
N TYR A 56 -0.26 3.55 -5.82
CA TYR A 56 -0.18 2.43 -4.88
C TYR A 56 -0.53 1.08 -5.54
N ARG A 57 -0.17 -0.03 -4.87
CA ARG A 57 -0.62 -1.37 -5.27
C ARG A 57 -2.04 -1.64 -4.74
N PRO A 58 -3.06 -1.82 -5.60
CA PRO A 58 -4.42 -2.09 -5.14
C PRO A 58 -4.54 -3.41 -4.35
N PRO A 59 -5.54 -3.53 -3.45
CA PRO A 59 -5.76 -4.76 -2.69
C PRO A 59 -6.03 -5.97 -3.59
N GLY A 60 -6.75 -5.77 -4.70
CA GLY A 60 -7.02 -6.80 -5.72
C GLY A 60 -5.81 -7.20 -6.59
N GLY A 61 -4.64 -6.60 -6.37
CA GLY A 61 -3.42 -6.86 -7.13
C GLY A 61 -3.08 -5.78 -8.17
N PRO A 62 -1.99 -5.97 -8.94
CA PRO A 62 -1.50 -4.95 -9.86
C PRO A 62 -2.44 -4.69 -11.03
N LEU A 63 -2.66 -3.41 -11.31
CA LEU A 63 -3.32 -2.91 -12.52
C LEU A 63 -2.52 -3.31 -13.77
N PRO A 64 -3.15 -3.39 -14.95
CA PRO A 64 -2.47 -3.83 -16.18
C PRO A 64 -1.17 -3.08 -16.48
N TRP A 65 -1.14 -1.76 -16.28
CA TRP A 65 0.05 -0.92 -16.52
C TRP A 65 1.09 -0.96 -15.39
N GLN A 66 0.75 -1.50 -14.22
CA GLN A 66 1.70 -1.72 -13.12
C GLN A 66 2.49 -3.03 -13.31
N ARG A 67 1.99 -3.94 -14.16
CA ARG A 67 2.63 -5.22 -14.44
C ARG A 67 3.88 -5.04 -15.29
N ARG A 68 4.85 -5.93 -15.10
CA ARG A 68 6.10 -5.96 -15.85
C ARG A 68 6.39 -7.37 -16.37
N PRO A 69 5.64 -7.83 -17.39
CA PRO A 69 5.88 -9.14 -17.96
C PRO A 69 7.30 -9.23 -18.53
N GLY A 70 7.90 -10.42 -18.47
CA GLY A 70 9.25 -10.68 -18.99
C GLY A 70 10.41 -10.16 -18.12
N ILE A 71 10.13 -9.48 -17.00
CA ILE A 71 11.17 -9.12 -16.03
C ILE A 71 11.27 -10.23 -14.98
N LEU A 72 12.36 -11.00 -15.02
CA LEU A 72 12.65 -12.02 -14.03
C LEU A 72 12.88 -11.39 -12.65
N GLY A 73 12.17 -11.91 -11.65
CA GLY A 73 12.48 -11.63 -10.25
C GLY A 73 13.85 -12.21 -9.86
N ARG A 74 14.34 -11.83 -8.68
CA ARG A 74 15.47 -12.53 -8.06
C ARG A 74 14.91 -13.48 -7.02
N PRO A 75 15.23 -14.80 -7.10
CA PRO A 75 14.87 -15.74 -6.06
C PRO A 75 15.55 -15.41 -4.74
#